data_AF-A0A845S130-F1
#
_entry.id   AF-A0A845S130-F1
#
_cell.length_a   1.000
_cell.length_b   1.000
_cell.length_c   1.000
_cell.angle_alpha   90.00
_cell.angle_beta   90.00
_cell.angle_gamma   90.00
#
_symmetry.space_group_name_H-M   'P 1'
#
loop_
_entity.id
_entity.type
_entity.pdbx_description
1 polymer ?
#
loop_
_entity_poly.entity_id
_entity_poly.type
_entity_poly.pdbx_seq_one_letter_code
_entity_poly.pdbx_strand_id
1 'polypeptide(L)'
;MAKIITQKKIAGYTSRLLEGYNSIMAYDDNILSFRFSAYGTLILFNIMNNYYDNKPITSEEIANSIDYKFGSRNSILNLIKKAEKNKLITRAVSKSDQRQKYIIPTKALINSHEKMISFILNIESKN
;
A
#
# COMPACT_ATOMS: atom_id res chain seq x y z
N MET A 1 20.75 22.30 -19.17
CA MET A 1 19.50 22.53 -19.92
C MET A 1 18.46 21.54 -19.42
N ALA A 2 17.31 22.01 -18.94
CA ALA A 2 16.20 21.12 -18.56
C ALA A 2 15.67 20.42 -19.82
N LYS A 3 15.56 19.09 -19.82
CA LYS A 3 14.91 18.36 -20.91
C LYS A 3 13.47 18.87 -21.02
N ILE A 4 13.12 19.52 -22.12
CA ILE A 4 11.73 19.93 -22.39
C ILE A 4 10.93 18.63 -22.58
N ILE A 5 10.07 18.30 -21.63
CA ILE A 5 9.18 17.14 -21.72
C ILE A 5 8.00 17.55 -22.62
N THR A 6 7.88 16.94 -23.79
CA THR A 6 6.76 17.20 -24.70
C THR A 6 5.49 16.51 -24.21
N GLN A 7 4.32 17.07 -24.55
CA GLN A 7 3.03 16.44 -24.22
C GLN A 7 2.94 14.99 -24.73
N LYS A 8 3.48 14.71 -25.92
CA LYS A 8 3.54 13.35 -26.48
C LYS A 8 4.37 12.41 -25.60
N LYS A 9 5.47 12.91 -25.02
CA LYS A 9 6.31 12.14 -24.10
C LYS A 9 5.59 11.89 -22.77
N ILE A 10 4.87 12.88 -22.24
CA ILE A 10 4.01 12.72 -21.06
C ILE A 10 2.91 11.68 -21.33
N ALA A 11 2.22 11.78 -22.46
CA ALA A 11 1.18 10.82 -22.84
C ALA A 11 1.72 9.39 -22.90
N GLY A 12 2.93 9.18 -23.44
CA GLY A 12 3.59 7.88 -23.43
C GLY A 12 3.83 7.32 -22.02
N TYR A 13 4.26 8.16 -21.07
CA TYR A 13 4.39 7.75 -19.66
C TYR A 13 3.03 7.43 -19.03
N THR A 14 2.03 8.29 -19.26
CA THR A 14 0.67 8.10 -18.74
C THR A 14 0.03 6.81 -19.26
N SER A 15 0.18 6.48 -20.54
CA SER A 15 -0.36 5.25 -21.12
C SER A 15 0.26 3.99 -20.49
N ARG A 16 1.56 3.99 -20.18
CA ARG A 16 2.21 2.87 -19.50
C ARG A 16 1.73 2.70 -18.07
N LEU A 17 1.54 3.80 -17.34
CA LEU A 17 0.94 3.76 -16.00
C LEU A 17 -0.47 3.18 -16.07
N LEU A 18 -1.27 3.61 -17.04
CA LEU A 18 -2.64 3.11 -17.23
C LEU A 18 -2.67 1.59 -17.52
N GLU A 19 -1.85 1.12 -18.46
CA GLU A 19 -1.70 -0.30 -18.76
C GLU A 19 -1.28 -1.11 -17.52
N GLY A 20 -0.43 -0.51 -16.69
CA GLY A 20 0.01 -1.11 -15.44
C GLY A 20 -1.03 -1.26 -14.36
N TYR A 21 -1.78 -0.19 -14.13
CA TYR A 21 -2.95 -0.23 -13.26
C TYR A 21 -4.00 -1.22 -13.77
N ASN A 22 -4.09 -1.46 -15.08
CA ASN A 22 -5.02 -2.44 -15.62
C ASN A 22 -4.49 -3.89 -15.64
N SER A 23 -3.18 -4.14 -15.52
CA SER A 23 -2.59 -5.47 -15.74
C SER A 23 -2.14 -6.21 -14.48
N ILE A 24 -1.54 -5.53 -13.50
CA ILE A 24 -1.15 -6.17 -12.22
C ILE A 24 -2.11 -5.82 -11.11
N MET A 25 -2.63 -4.60 -11.14
CA MET A 25 -3.54 -4.14 -10.09
C MET A 25 -4.95 -4.66 -10.26
N ALA A 26 -5.34 -5.14 -11.45
CA ALA A 26 -6.66 -5.70 -11.72
C ALA A 26 -6.84 -7.17 -11.29
N TYR A 27 -5.75 -7.90 -11.05
CA TYR A 27 -5.82 -9.35 -10.78
C TYR A 27 -5.20 -9.79 -9.44
N ASP A 28 -4.51 -8.90 -8.72
CA ASP A 28 -4.02 -9.20 -7.38
C ASP A 28 -5.04 -8.76 -6.33
N ASP A 29 -5.90 -9.71 -5.93
CA ASP A 29 -6.96 -9.51 -4.93
C ASP A 29 -6.44 -8.99 -3.59
N ASN A 30 -5.21 -9.33 -3.22
CA ASN A 30 -4.61 -8.88 -1.95
C ASN A 30 -4.41 -7.37 -1.99
N ILE A 31 -3.87 -6.83 -3.08
CA ILE A 31 -3.66 -5.38 -3.20
C ILE A 31 -4.98 -4.66 -3.49
N LEU A 32 -5.85 -5.24 -4.30
CA LEU A 32 -7.18 -4.69 -4.57
C LEU A 32 -7.98 -4.45 -3.29
N SER A 33 -7.88 -5.36 -2.32
CA SER A 33 -8.57 -5.24 -1.04
C SER A 33 -8.29 -3.94 -0.29
N PHE A 34 -7.15 -3.29 -0.55
CA PHE A 34 -6.77 -1.98 -0.01
C PHE A 34 -7.11 -0.82 -0.96
N ARG A 35 -7.08 -1.02 -2.27
CA ARG A 35 -7.08 0.10 -3.25
C ARG A 35 -8.43 0.61 -3.71
N PHE A 36 -9.54 0.05 -3.23
CA PHE A 36 -10.89 0.60 -3.51
C PHE A 36 -11.14 1.99 -2.90
N SER A 37 -10.19 2.53 -2.12
CA SER A 37 -10.28 3.87 -1.54
C SER A 37 -8.91 4.52 -1.42
N ALA A 38 -8.89 5.86 -1.40
CA ALA A 38 -7.66 6.63 -1.16
C ALA A 38 -7.02 6.25 0.19
N TYR A 39 -7.81 6.22 1.28
CA TYR A 39 -7.33 5.84 2.60
C TYR A 39 -6.82 4.39 2.65
N GLY A 40 -7.42 3.47 1.90
CA GLY A 40 -6.96 2.09 1.87
C GLY A 40 -5.59 1.93 1.21
N THR A 41 -5.31 2.70 0.15
CA THR A 41 -3.96 2.79 -0.43
C THR A 41 -2.95 3.33 0.59
N LEU A 42 -3.32 4.36 1.35
CA LEU A 42 -2.46 4.93 2.40
C LEU A 42 -2.21 3.94 3.55
N ILE A 43 -3.19 3.11 3.91
CA ILE A 43 -3.02 2.02 4.89
C ILE A 43 -1.99 1.01 4.38
N LEU A 44 -2.11 0.57 3.13
CA LEU A 44 -1.14 -0.36 2.52
C LEU A 44 0.28 0.22 2.59
N PHE A 45 0.46 1.47 2.18
CA PHE A 45 1.78 2.12 2.21
C PHE A 45 2.33 2.29 3.62
N ASN A 46 1.50 2.64 4.60
CA ASN A 46 1.94 2.69 6.00
C ASN A 46 2.45 1.33 6.49
N ILE A 47 1.70 0.25 6.23
CA ILE A 47 2.07 -1.10 6.65
C ILE A 47 3.40 -1.51 6.00
N MET A 48 3.49 -1.36 4.67
CA MET A 48 4.64 -1.84 3.92
C MET A 48 5.89 -1.00 4.18
N ASN A 49 5.77 0.33 4.27
CA ASN A 49 6.89 1.21 4.61
C ASN A 49 7.49 0.83 5.96
N ASN A 50 6.65 0.67 6.99
CA ASN A 50 7.10 0.30 8.33
C ASN A 50 7.70 -1.12 8.37
N TYR A 51 7.12 -2.06 7.62
CA TYR A 51 7.68 -3.41 7.46
C TYR A 51 9.10 -3.38 6.89
N TYR A 52 9.32 -2.70 5.76
CA TYR A 52 10.65 -2.62 5.13
C TYR A 52 11.65 -1.79 5.96
N ASP A 53 11.18 -0.81 6.73
CA ASP A 53 12.00 -0.03 7.67
C ASP A 53 12.30 -0.76 8.99
N ASN A 54 11.78 -1.98 9.20
CA ASN A 54 11.83 -2.69 10.49
C ASN A 54 11.28 -1.86 11.67
N LYS A 55 10.29 -1.00 11.40
CA LYS A 55 9.60 -0.19 12.41
C LYS A 55 8.27 -0.84 12.77
N PRO A 56 8.03 -1.18 14.05
CA PRO A 56 6.71 -1.66 14.47
C PRO A 56 5.65 -0.57 14.28
N ILE A 57 4.44 -0.95 13.86
CA ILE A 57 3.32 -0.01 13.72
C ILE A 57 2.02 -0.63 14.20
N THR A 58 1.20 0.14 14.91
CA THR A 58 -0.12 -0.24 15.41
C THR A 58 -1.24 0.29 14.51
N SER A 59 -2.45 -0.25 14.65
CA SER A 59 -3.61 0.28 13.92
C SER A 59 -3.93 1.72 14.27
N GLU A 60 -3.64 2.13 15.51
CA GLU A 60 -3.93 3.48 15.99
C GLU A 60 -2.97 4.50 15.38
N GLU A 61 -1.68 4.17 15.30
CA GLU A 61 -0.69 5.00 14.63
C GLU A 61 -1.04 5.19 13.15
N ILE A 62 -1.46 4.14 12.44
CA ILE A 62 -1.95 4.26 11.06
C ILE A 62 -3.15 5.20 10.99
N ALA A 63 -4.15 4.99 11.85
CA ALA A 63 -5.38 5.77 11.83
C ALA A 63 -5.16 7.26 12.15
N ASN A 64 -4.16 7.58 12.96
CA ASN A 64 -3.77 8.95 13.29
C ASN A 64 -2.86 9.59 12.23
N SER A 65 -2.13 8.79 11.44
CA SER A 65 -1.25 9.29 10.38
C SER A 65 -1.99 9.73 9.11
N ILE A 66 -3.20 9.23 8.89
CA ILE A 66 -4.00 9.50 7.70
C ILE A 66 -4.95 10.67 7.96
N ASP A 67 -4.79 11.73 7.18
CA ASP A 67 -5.66 12.91 7.23
C ASP A 67 -7.14 12.52 6.99
N TYR A 68 -8.03 13.06 7.84
CA TYR A 68 -9.47 12.78 7.82
C TYR A 68 -10.14 13.02 6.47
N LYS A 69 -9.57 13.89 5.62
CA LYS A 69 -10.06 14.14 4.24
C LYS A 69 -10.01 12.90 3.36
N PHE A 70 -9.15 11.93 3.67
CA PHE A 70 -9.04 10.70 2.91
C PHE A 70 -9.98 9.62 3.43
N GLY A 71 -10.30 9.62 4.71
CA GLY A 71 -11.21 8.64 5.33
C GLY A 71 -11.33 8.84 6.83
N SER A 72 -12.50 8.49 7.38
CA SER A 72 -12.70 8.56 8.83
C SER A 72 -11.81 7.54 9.56
N ARG A 73 -11.44 7.85 10.81
CA ARG A 73 -10.74 6.92 11.71
C ARG A 73 -11.44 5.55 11.77
N ASN A 74 -12.78 5.54 11.85
CA ASN A 74 -13.54 4.28 11.88
C ASN A 74 -13.41 3.49 10.57
N SER A 75 -13.48 4.16 9.41
CA SER A 75 -13.28 3.52 8.11
C SER A 75 -11.89 2.88 8.00
N ILE A 76 -10.85 3.58 8.45
CA ILE A 76 -9.47 3.09 8.47
C ILE A 76 -9.36 1.85 9.36
N LEU A 77 -9.81 1.93 10.60
CA LEU A 77 -9.75 0.81 11.54
C LEU A 77 -10.56 -0.40 11.05
N ASN A 78 -11.71 -0.16 10.42
CA ASN A 78 -12.53 -1.22 9.84
C ASN A 78 -11.84 -1.91 8.66
N LEU A 79 -11.14 -1.16 7.80
CA LEU A 79 -10.37 -1.76 6.70
C LEU A 79 -9.21 -2.60 7.24
N ILE A 80 -8.50 -2.12 8.25
CA ILE A 80 -7.42 -2.89 8.90
C ILE A 80 -7.97 -4.19 9.50
N LYS A 81 -9.11 -4.14 10.20
CA LYS A 81 -9.79 -5.35 10.70
C LYS A 81 -10.17 -6.31 9.57
N LYS A 82 -10.63 -5.79 8.43
CA LYS A 82 -10.96 -6.61 7.25
C LYS A 82 -9.71 -7.27 6.66
N ALA A 83 -8.60 -6.54 6.56
CA ALA A 83 -7.32 -7.09 6.09
C ALA A 83 -6.80 -8.23 6.99
N GLU A 84 -6.95 -8.08 8.31
CA GLU A 84 -6.62 -9.12 9.29
C GLU A 84 -7.52 -10.36 9.11
N LYS A 85 -8.85 -10.16 9.00
CA LYS A 85 -9.81 -11.23 8.71
C LYS A 85 -9.47 -11.97 7.41
N ASN A 86 -8.99 -11.24 6.41
CA ASN A 86 -8.59 -11.77 5.10
C ASN A 86 -7.17 -12.37 5.09
N LYS A 87 -6.50 -12.47 6.26
CA LYS A 87 -5.14 -13.05 6.40
C LYS A 87 -4.07 -12.32 5.58
N LEU A 88 -4.27 -11.03 5.29
CA LEU A 88 -3.27 -10.16 4.65
C LEU A 88 -2.30 -9.58 5.66
N ILE A 89 -2.75 -9.43 6.90
CA ILE A 89 -1.93 -9.02 8.04
C ILE A 89 -2.21 -9.92 9.24
N THR A 90 -1.27 -9.95 10.17
CA THR A 90 -1.42 -10.52 11.51
C THR A 90 -1.03 -9.49 12.56
N ARG A 91 -1.30 -9.80 13.84
CA ARG A 91 -0.90 -8.97 14.97
C ARG A 91 0.08 -9.71 15.86
N ALA A 92 1.19 -9.06 16.21
CA ALA A 92 2.06 -9.50 17.28
C ALA A 92 1.91 -8.60 18.51
N VAL A 93 1.83 -9.21 19.67
CA VAL A 93 1.77 -8.49 20.96
C VAL A 93 3.17 -7.99 21.31
N SER A 94 3.28 -6.75 21.77
CA SER A 94 4.57 -6.24 22.25
C SER A 94 5.00 -6.97 23.52
N LYS A 95 6.31 -7.26 23.63
CA LYS A 95 6.89 -7.85 24.84
C LYS A 95 6.96 -6.85 25.99
N SER A 96 7.08 -5.55 25.69
CA SER A 96 7.17 -4.48 26.70
C SER A 96 5.81 -3.99 27.16
N ASP A 97 4.82 -3.95 26.27
CA ASP A 97 3.45 -3.55 26.57
C ASP A 97 2.43 -4.46 25.87
N GLN A 98 1.86 -5.42 26.61
CA GLN A 98 0.93 -6.39 26.05
C GLN A 98 -0.37 -5.79 25.48
N ARG A 99 -0.64 -4.51 25.75
CA ARG A 99 -1.77 -3.79 25.14
C ARG A 99 -1.49 -3.40 23.69
N GLN A 100 -0.21 -3.23 23.33
CA GLN A 100 0.19 -2.88 21.98
C GLN A 100 0.21 -4.11 21.08
N LYS A 101 -0.48 -3.98 19.94
CA LYS A 101 -0.56 -5.02 18.91
C LYS A 101 -0.02 -4.46 17.60
N TYR A 102 1.21 -4.86 17.26
CA TYR A 102 1.87 -4.44 16.03
C TYR A 102 1.34 -5.22 14.84
N ILE A 103 1.13 -4.53 13.74
CA ILE A 103 0.71 -5.09 12.46
C ILE A 103 1.93 -5.70 11.79
N ILE A 104 1.79 -6.94 11.33
CA ILE A 104 2.79 -7.64 10.54
C ILE A 104 2.14 -8.07 9.22
N PRO A 105 2.64 -7.64 8.05
CA PRO A 105 2.11 -8.13 6.78
C PRO A 105 2.46 -9.61 6.61
N THR A 106 1.54 -10.37 6.01
CA THR A 106 1.81 -11.77 5.69
C THR A 106 2.67 -11.88 4.43
N LYS A 107 3.32 -13.05 4.25
CA LYS A 107 4.08 -13.34 3.03
C LYS A 107 3.25 -13.11 1.75
N ALA A 108 1.95 -13.41 1.79
CA ALA A 108 1.06 -13.16 0.67
C ALA A 108 1.00 -11.67 0.30
N LEU A 109 0.79 -10.79 1.30
CA LEU A 109 0.73 -9.36 1.08
C LEU A 109 2.10 -8.79 0.65
N ILE A 110 3.20 -9.27 1.24
CA ILE A 110 4.56 -8.88 0.88
C ILE A 110 4.82 -9.20 -0.59
N ASN A 111 4.62 -10.44 -1.01
CA ASN A 111 4.84 -10.89 -2.39
C ASN A 111 3.99 -10.09 -3.39
N SER A 112 2.72 -9.84 -3.05
CA SER A 112 1.82 -9.02 -3.87
C SER A 112 2.31 -7.57 -4.00
N HIS A 113 2.82 -6.99 -2.92
CA HIS A 113 3.38 -5.64 -2.92
C HIS A 113 4.69 -5.57 -3.70
N GLU A 114 5.59 -6.55 -3.57
CA GLU A 114 6.84 -6.60 -4.33
C GLU A 114 6.58 -6.72 -5.84
N LYS A 115 5.59 -7.52 -6.26
CA LYS A 115 5.16 -7.58 -7.66
C LYS A 115 4.67 -6.24 -8.18
N MET A 116 3.88 -5.53 -7.37
CA MET A 116 3.41 -4.19 -7.67
C MET A 116 4.57 -3.21 -7.86
N ILE A 117 5.52 -3.17 -6.92
CA ILE A 117 6.70 -2.29 -7.00
C ILE A 117 7.58 -2.64 -8.20
N SER A 118 7.90 -3.92 -8.40
CA SER A 118 8.73 -4.38 -9.52
C SER A 118 8.14 -3.94 -10.86
N PHE A 119 6.82 -3.99 -10.98
CA PHE A 119 6.15 -3.54 -12.19
C PHE A 119 6.23 -2.02 -12.38
N ILE A 120 6.01 -1.23 -11.33
CA ILE A 120 6.17 0.22 -11.39
C ILE A 120 7.60 0.59 -11.81
N LEU A 121 8.62 -0.05 -11.21
CA LEU A 121 10.03 0.19 -11.53
C LEU A 121 10.41 -0.31 -12.93
N ASN A 122 9.81 -1.40 -13.41
CA ASN A 122 10.02 -1.91 -14.76
C ASN A 122 9.38 -1.04 -15.85
N ILE A 123 8.40 -0.19 -15.52
CA ILE A 123 7.94 0.88 -16.42
C ILE A 123 9.05 1.92 -16.63
N GLU A 124 9.87 2.17 -15.60
CA GLU A 124 10.92 3.20 -15.64
C GLU A 124 12.18 2.75 -16.40
N SER A 125 12.51 1.45 -16.38
CA SER A 125 13.74 0.90 -16.96
C SER A 125 13.73 0.67 -18.49
N LYS A 126 12.56 0.75 -19.16
CA LYS A 126 12.44 0.64 -20.63
C LYS A 126 12.50 2.00 -21.35
N ASN A 127 13.39 2.89 -20.92
CA ASN A 127 13.59 4.22 -21.52
C ASN A 127 14.99 4.41 -22.10
#